data_AF-A0A377TQZ0-F1
#
_entry.id   AF-A0A377TQZ0-F1
#
_cell.length_a   1.000
_cell.length_b   1.000
_cell.length_c   1.000
_cell.angle_alpha   90.00
_cell.angle_beta   90.00
_cell.angle_gamma   90.00
#
_symmetry.space_group_name_H-M   'P 1'
#
loop_
_entity.id
_entity.type
_entity.pdbx_description
1 polymer ?
#
loop_
_entity_poly.entity_id
_entity_poly.type
_entity_poly.pdbx_seq_one_letter_code
_entity_poly.pdbx_strand_id
1 'polypeptide(L)'
;MASRRAIGHWLILLLLSVLFSSLLLRIHLPAALLLGPLIAGLILSLRGVKLSIPRPCYLVAQAIVGCMIARAINPSVFGVLFNNWALVLAILLTTLAISGLTGWLLVRYSALPGATGAWGSSPGGASAMVVMAQEYGADVRLVALMQYLRVLFVVGAAALVVRYALGNEAQEMTQDIVWFPSLTLNFPFTLLLTAVACWLGMRLRIPSGAMLLPMLLGALAQGGGWLMLELPEWLLAMAYAVLGWTVGAPV
;
A
#
# COMPACT_ATOMS: atom_id res chain seq x y z
N MET A 1 -27.85 9.58 17.52
CA MET A 1 -26.85 8.87 18.36
C MET A 1 -25.85 8.03 17.57
N ALA A 2 -26.21 7.44 16.43
CA ALA A 2 -25.28 6.68 15.56
C ALA A 2 -24.09 7.51 15.01
N SER A 3 -24.31 8.79 14.66
CA SER A 3 -23.23 9.66 14.14
C SER A 3 -22.14 9.99 15.18
N ARG A 4 -22.51 10.21 16.47
CA ARG A 4 -21.53 10.49 17.54
C ARG A 4 -20.62 9.30 17.83
N ARG A 5 -21.16 8.07 17.77
CA ARG A 5 -20.36 6.85 17.90
C ARG A 5 -19.42 6.68 16.71
N ALA A 6 -19.86 6.94 15.49
CA ALA A 6 -19.00 6.87 14.31
C ALA A 6 -17.82 7.85 14.40
N ILE A 7 -18.07 9.11 14.79
CA ILE A 7 -17.02 10.13 14.98
C ILE A 7 -16.01 9.68 16.05
N GLY A 8 -16.47 9.08 17.14
CA GLY A 8 -15.58 8.52 18.18
C GLY A 8 -14.62 7.45 17.64
N HIS A 9 -15.11 6.52 16.81
CA HIS A 9 -14.25 5.47 16.23
C HIS A 9 -13.24 6.05 15.23
N TRP A 10 -13.63 7.05 14.43
CA TRP A 10 -12.70 7.76 13.54
C TRP A 10 -11.62 8.51 14.32
N LEU A 11 -11.97 9.17 15.43
CA LEU A 11 -10.99 9.82 16.30
C LEU A 11 -10.03 8.81 16.92
N ILE A 12 -10.52 7.67 17.40
CA ILE A 12 -9.67 6.60 17.95
C ILE A 12 -8.73 6.07 16.87
N LEU A 13 -9.23 5.82 15.65
CA LEU A 13 -8.42 5.38 14.52
C LEU A 13 -7.30 6.39 14.20
N LEU A 14 -7.63 7.67 14.11
CA LEU A 14 -6.65 8.75 13.87
C LEU A 14 -5.60 8.82 14.98
N LEU A 15 -6.02 8.85 16.25
CA LEU A 15 -5.13 8.92 17.40
C LEU A 15 -4.17 7.72 17.44
N LEU A 16 -4.70 6.52 17.22
CA LEU A 16 -3.92 5.29 17.22
C LEU A 16 -2.94 5.25 16.04
N SER A 17 -3.35 5.74 14.88
CA SER A 17 -2.49 5.85 13.69
C SER A 17 -1.32 6.80 13.92
N VAL A 18 -1.61 7.99 14.45
CA VAL A 18 -0.57 8.99 14.78
C VAL A 18 0.36 8.45 15.86
N LEU A 19 -0.16 7.78 16.89
CA LEU A 19 0.64 7.17 17.94
C LEU A 19 1.62 6.12 17.38
N PHE A 20 1.12 5.16 16.60
CA PHE A 20 1.97 4.11 16.04
C PHE A 20 2.93 4.65 14.99
N SER A 21 2.51 5.54 14.10
CA SER A 21 3.42 6.16 13.13
C SER A 21 4.51 6.96 13.81
N SER A 22 4.19 7.73 14.86
CA SER A 22 5.20 8.49 15.62
C SER A 22 6.19 7.57 16.32
N LEU A 23 5.71 6.46 16.90
CA LEU A 23 6.58 5.46 17.53
C LEU A 23 7.50 4.77 16.51
N LEU A 24 6.96 4.40 15.35
CA LEU A 24 7.71 3.76 14.27
C LEU A 24 8.72 4.72 13.61
N LEU A 25 8.38 6.01 13.50
CA LEU A 25 9.30 7.06 13.05
C LEU A 25 10.48 7.21 14.01
N ARG A 26 10.26 7.14 15.33
CA ARG A 26 11.34 7.13 16.33
C ARG A 26 12.25 5.91 16.24
N ILE A 27 11.73 4.79 15.74
CA ILE A 27 12.48 3.56 15.51
C ILE A 27 13.17 3.58 14.12
N HIS A 28 13.00 4.67 13.35
CA HIS A 28 13.54 4.84 12.00
C HIS A 28 13.18 3.69 11.06
N LEU A 29 11.92 3.25 11.13
CA LEU A 29 11.39 2.23 10.23
C LEU A 29 10.93 2.87 8.91
N PRO A 30 11.53 2.50 7.77
CA PRO A 30 11.04 2.93 6.46
C PRO A 30 9.61 2.38 6.27
N ALA A 31 8.66 3.23 5.89
CA ALA A 31 7.20 2.96 5.86
C ALA A 31 6.43 3.07 7.20
N ALA A 32 6.99 3.73 8.23
CA ALA A 32 6.28 4.05 9.48
C ALA A 32 4.90 4.74 9.28
N LEU A 33 4.80 5.61 8.27
CA LEU A 33 3.57 6.35 7.93
C LEU A 33 2.47 5.48 7.34
N LEU A 34 2.80 4.32 6.77
CA LEU A 34 1.84 3.35 6.27
C LEU A 34 1.54 2.28 7.33
N LEU A 35 2.58 1.76 7.99
CA LEU A 35 2.45 0.70 8.99
C LEU A 35 1.62 1.12 10.21
N GLY A 36 1.76 2.37 10.70
CA GLY A 36 0.99 2.86 11.84
C GLY A 36 -0.53 2.81 11.62
N PRO A 37 -1.05 3.45 10.56
CA PRO A 37 -2.45 3.37 10.12
C PRO A 37 -2.95 1.94 9.90
N LEU A 38 -2.11 1.07 9.34
CA LEU A 38 -2.44 -0.34 9.11
C LEU A 38 -2.66 -1.08 10.44
N ILE A 39 -1.71 -0.96 11.37
CA ILE A 39 -1.82 -1.57 12.71
C ILE A 39 -3.04 -1.01 13.47
N ALA A 40 -3.26 0.31 13.38
CA ALA A 40 -4.40 0.96 14.01
C ALA A 40 -5.74 0.43 13.46
N GLY A 41 -5.87 0.31 12.13
CA GLY A 41 -7.03 -0.28 11.49
C GLY A 41 -7.24 -1.73 11.94
N LEU A 42 -6.18 -2.54 11.98
CA LEU A 42 -6.24 -3.95 12.37
C LEU A 42 -6.74 -4.11 13.80
N ILE A 43 -6.24 -3.32 14.75
CA ILE A 43 -6.68 -3.36 16.15
C ILE A 43 -8.17 -3.03 16.27
N LEU A 44 -8.66 -2.03 15.53
CA LEU A 44 -10.08 -1.67 15.55
C LEU A 44 -10.94 -2.75 14.90
N SER A 45 -10.48 -3.34 13.80
CA SER A 45 -11.18 -4.43 13.13
C SER A 45 -11.29 -5.67 14.02
N LEU A 46 -10.23 -6.02 14.76
CA LEU A 46 -10.24 -7.13 15.71
C LEU A 46 -11.21 -6.88 16.88
N ARG A 47 -11.48 -5.61 17.21
CA ARG A 47 -12.50 -5.20 18.19
C ARG A 47 -13.91 -5.14 17.61
N GLY A 48 -14.11 -5.54 16.36
CA GLY A 48 -15.42 -5.57 15.70
C GLY A 48 -15.91 -4.19 15.23
N VAL A 49 -15.03 -3.18 15.21
CA VAL A 49 -15.37 -1.84 14.72
C VAL A 49 -15.26 -1.82 13.20
N LYS A 50 -16.39 -1.62 12.52
CA LYS A 50 -16.45 -1.49 11.05
C LYS A 50 -16.27 -0.03 10.65
N LEU A 51 -15.10 0.30 10.11
CA LEU A 51 -14.83 1.60 9.49
C LEU A 51 -14.67 1.40 7.99
N SER A 52 -15.66 1.85 7.23
CA SER A 52 -15.59 1.81 5.78
C SER A 52 -15.03 3.12 5.25
N ILE A 53 -13.92 3.05 4.52
CA ILE A 53 -13.35 4.20 3.83
C ILE A 53 -14.10 4.40 2.51
N PRO A 54 -14.52 5.63 2.20
CA PRO A 54 -15.18 5.92 0.94
C PRO A 54 -14.25 5.60 -0.23
N ARG A 55 -14.79 4.87 -1.22
CA ARG A 55 -14.06 4.42 -2.42
C ARG A 55 -13.26 5.55 -3.11
N PRO A 56 -13.76 6.79 -3.26
CA PRO A 56 -12.98 7.88 -3.85
C PRO A 56 -11.66 8.17 -3.11
N CYS A 57 -11.66 8.15 -1.77
CA CYS A 57 -10.44 8.40 -0.99
C CYS A 57 -9.38 7.31 -1.24
N TYR A 58 -9.82 6.05 -1.33
CA TYR A 58 -8.93 4.93 -1.68
C TYR A 58 -8.32 5.10 -3.08
N LEU A 59 -9.13 5.47 -4.07
CA LEU A 59 -8.65 5.67 -5.46
C LEU A 59 -7.67 6.84 -5.55
N VAL A 60 -7.95 7.95 -4.86
CA VAL A 60 -7.03 9.11 -4.80
C VAL A 60 -5.71 8.72 -4.14
N ALA A 61 -5.75 7.97 -3.03
CA ALA A 61 -4.54 7.50 -2.36
C ALA A 61 -3.71 6.55 -3.25
N GLN A 62 -4.36 5.64 -3.98
CA GLN A 62 -3.71 4.80 -4.98
C GLN A 62 -3.06 5.63 -6.11
N ALA A 63 -3.73 6.68 -6.57
CA ALA A 63 -3.20 7.53 -7.63
C ALA A 63 -1.98 8.33 -7.19
N ILE A 64 -2.00 8.88 -5.97
CA ILE A 64 -0.88 9.60 -5.37
C ILE A 64 0.33 8.68 -5.23
N VAL A 65 0.15 7.46 -4.70
CA VAL A 65 1.23 6.47 -4.58
C VAL A 65 1.72 6.02 -5.96
N GLY A 66 0.83 5.88 -6.95
CA GLY A 66 1.20 5.62 -8.34
C GLY A 66 2.15 6.69 -8.90
N CYS A 67 1.86 7.97 -8.65
CA CYS A 67 2.76 9.06 -9.04
C CYS A 67 4.07 9.09 -8.24
N MET A 68 4.07 8.67 -6.97
CA MET A 68 5.31 8.49 -6.23
C MET A 68 6.20 7.40 -6.85
N ILE A 69 5.61 6.27 -7.26
CA ILE A 69 6.34 5.22 -7.97
C ILE A 69 6.85 5.74 -9.32
N ALA A 70 6.04 6.52 -10.05
CA ALA A 70 6.48 7.17 -11.29
C ALA A 70 7.75 8.01 -11.09
N ARG A 71 7.83 8.77 -9.99
CA ARG A 71 8.99 9.60 -9.64
C ARG A 71 10.26 8.77 -9.44
N ALA A 72 10.13 7.53 -8.99
CA ALA A 72 11.26 6.60 -8.83
C ALA A 72 11.73 5.99 -10.16
N ILE A 73 10.90 6.01 -11.21
CA ILE A 73 11.22 5.46 -12.53
C ILE A 73 12.01 6.51 -13.32
N ASN A 74 13.34 6.40 -13.28
CA ASN A 74 14.23 7.20 -14.12
C ASN A 74 14.68 6.42 -15.37
N PRO A 75 15.06 7.11 -16.46
CA PRO A 75 15.61 6.47 -17.67
C PRO A 75 16.80 5.55 -17.40
N SER A 76 17.61 5.86 -16.38
CA SER A 76 18.73 5.03 -15.93
C SER A 76 18.29 3.67 -15.37
N VAL A 77 17.12 3.60 -14.74
CA VAL A 77 16.57 2.34 -14.21
C VAL A 77 16.29 1.36 -15.36
N PHE A 78 15.78 1.84 -16.49
CA PHE A 78 15.56 0.99 -17.66
C PHE A 78 16.87 0.42 -18.20
N GLY A 79 17.95 1.22 -18.23
CA GLY A 79 19.27 0.73 -18.65
C GLY A 79 19.78 -0.41 -17.75
N VAL A 80 19.63 -0.28 -16.43
CA VAL A 80 19.97 -1.34 -15.48
C VAL A 80 19.07 -2.57 -15.67
N LEU A 81 17.77 -2.36 -15.90
CA LEU A 81 16.79 -3.42 -16.09
C LEU A 81 17.07 -4.22 -17.37
N PHE A 82 17.39 -3.56 -18.48
CA PHE A 82 17.74 -4.21 -19.75
C PHE A 82 19.07 -4.95 -19.66
N ASN A 83 20.08 -4.40 -18.98
CA ASN A 83 21.35 -5.11 -18.81
C ASN A 83 21.26 -6.31 -17.87
N ASN A 84 20.36 -6.27 -16.88
CA ASN A 84 20.23 -7.32 -15.86
C ASN A 84 18.89 -8.07 -15.95
N TRP A 85 18.25 -8.09 -17.12
CA TRP A 85 16.88 -8.61 -17.28
C TRP A 85 16.72 -10.05 -16.80
N ALA A 86 17.73 -10.90 -17.04
CA ALA A 86 17.73 -12.29 -16.59
C ALA A 86 17.81 -12.42 -15.06
N LEU A 87 18.63 -11.59 -14.41
CA LEU A 87 18.76 -11.54 -12.96
C LEU A 87 17.46 -11.01 -12.32
N VAL A 88 16.88 -9.95 -12.89
CA VAL A 88 15.60 -9.40 -12.44
C VAL A 88 14.50 -10.45 -12.56
N LEU A 89 14.39 -11.15 -13.69
CA LEU A 89 13.43 -12.23 -13.86
C LEU A 89 13.67 -13.37 -12.86
N ALA A 90 14.92 -13.75 -12.62
CA ALA A 90 15.26 -14.77 -11.63
C ALA A 90 14.79 -14.34 -10.23
N ILE A 91 15.08 -13.10 -9.80
CA ILE A 91 14.61 -12.57 -8.51
C ILE A 91 13.08 -12.57 -8.43
N LEU A 92 12.39 -12.12 -9.48
CA LEU A 92 10.92 -12.09 -9.51
C LEU A 92 10.33 -13.49 -9.40
N LEU A 93 10.83 -14.45 -10.18
CA LEU A 93 10.37 -15.83 -10.17
C LEU A 93 10.67 -16.52 -8.83
N THR A 94 11.88 -16.33 -8.28
CA THR A 94 12.26 -16.90 -6.98
C THR A 94 11.42 -16.29 -5.86
N THR A 95 11.18 -14.99 -5.88
CA THR A 95 10.34 -14.30 -4.88
C THR A 95 8.89 -14.77 -4.97
N LEU A 96 8.36 -14.93 -6.20
CA LEU A 96 7.03 -15.47 -6.43
C LEU A 96 6.93 -16.93 -5.95
N ALA A 97 7.94 -17.75 -6.24
CA ALA A 97 8.01 -19.15 -5.82
C ALA A 97 8.09 -19.27 -4.29
N ILE A 98 8.95 -18.49 -3.62
CA ILE A 98 9.06 -18.47 -2.15
C ILE A 98 7.75 -17.98 -1.53
N SER A 99 7.12 -16.94 -2.08
CA SER A 99 5.84 -16.43 -1.58
C SER A 99 4.71 -17.44 -1.75
N GLY A 100 4.67 -18.14 -2.89
CA GLY A 100 3.71 -19.22 -3.15
C GLY A 100 3.93 -20.42 -2.24
N LEU A 101 5.20 -20.82 -2.06
CA LEU A 101 5.59 -21.95 -1.22
C LEU A 101 5.27 -21.67 0.26
N THR A 102 5.62 -20.49 0.77
CA THR A 102 5.27 -20.08 2.14
C THR A 102 3.76 -20.01 2.36
N GLY A 103 3.01 -19.47 1.39
CA GLY A 103 1.55 -19.51 1.41
C GLY A 103 0.99 -20.94 1.44
N TRP A 104 1.54 -21.84 0.63
CA TRP A 104 1.14 -23.25 0.58
C TRP A 104 1.46 -24.01 1.87
N LEU A 105 2.67 -23.82 2.44
CA LEU A 105 3.06 -24.41 3.72
C LEU A 105 2.12 -23.93 4.84
N LEU A 106 1.81 -22.64 4.89
CA LEU A 106 0.86 -22.09 5.87
C LEU A 106 -0.50 -22.80 5.79
N VAL A 107 -1.05 -23.05 4.61
CA VAL A 107 -2.31 -23.80 4.47
C VAL A 107 -2.16 -25.26 4.87
N ARG A 108 -1.05 -25.90 4.48
CA ARG A 108 -0.84 -27.33 4.74
C ARG A 108 -0.66 -27.65 6.22
N TYR A 109 -0.02 -26.75 6.97
CA TYR A 109 0.29 -26.92 8.40
C TYR A 109 -0.68 -26.19 9.33
N SER A 110 -1.58 -25.34 8.83
CA SER A 110 -2.63 -24.73 9.65
C SER A 110 -3.88 -25.61 9.69
N ALA A 111 -4.56 -25.67 10.84
CA ALA A 111 -5.83 -26.38 11.01
C ALA A 111 -7.03 -25.65 10.37
N LEU A 112 -6.82 -25.00 9.22
CA LEU A 112 -7.84 -24.19 8.55
C LEU A 112 -8.70 -25.05 7.62
N PRO A 113 -10.00 -24.73 7.46
CA PRO A 113 -10.84 -25.35 6.43
C PRO A 113 -10.20 -25.17 5.06
N GLY A 114 -10.12 -26.24 4.25
CA GLY A 114 -9.34 -26.24 3.00
C GLY A 114 -9.66 -25.09 2.04
N ALA A 115 -10.94 -24.74 1.90
CA ALA A 115 -11.37 -23.60 1.07
C ALA A 115 -10.92 -22.25 1.65
N THR A 116 -11.04 -22.04 2.96
CA THR A 116 -10.57 -20.84 3.65
C THR A 116 -9.06 -20.68 3.55
N GLY A 117 -8.31 -21.78 3.73
CA GLY A 117 -6.86 -21.79 3.55
C GLY A 117 -6.45 -21.42 2.12
N ALA A 118 -7.03 -22.09 1.11
CA ALA A 118 -6.69 -21.88 -0.30
C ALA A 118 -6.95 -20.44 -0.78
N TRP A 119 -8.10 -19.86 -0.41
CA TRP A 119 -8.44 -18.47 -0.77
C TRP A 119 -7.70 -17.44 0.11
N GLY A 120 -7.42 -17.78 1.37
CA GLY A 120 -6.67 -16.92 2.30
C GLY A 120 -5.18 -16.81 1.96
N SER A 121 -4.57 -17.87 1.42
CA SER A 121 -3.15 -17.87 1.02
C SER A 121 -2.91 -17.44 -0.43
N SER A 122 -3.95 -17.45 -1.28
CA SER A 122 -3.77 -17.12 -2.69
C SER A 122 -3.32 -15.66 -2.90
N PRO A 123 -2.32 -15.43 -3.76
CA PRO A 123 -1.93 -14.10 -4.19
C PRO A 123 -3.07 -13.47 -5.02
N GLY A 124 -3.53 -12.29 -4.63
CA GLY A 124 -4.66 -11.62 -5.28
C GLY A 124 -5.13 -10.39 -4.51
N GLY A 125 -6.01 -9.60 -5.14
CA GLY A 125 -6.66 -8.46 -4.48
C GLY A 125 -7.59 -8.96 -3.37
N ALA A 126 -7.40 -8.45 -2.14
CA ALA A 126 -8.14 -8.93 -0.96
C ALA A 126 -9.66 -8.92 -1.18
N SER A 127 -10.21 -7.89 -1.83
CA SER A 127 -11.64 -7.81 -2.14
C SER A 127 -12.13 -8.91 -3.09
N ALA A 128 -11.34 -9.28 -4.10
CA ALA A 128 -11.71 -10.34 -5.04
C ALA A 128 -11.63 -11.71 -4.35
N MET A 129 -10.58 -11.95 -3.56
CA MET A 129 -10.40 -13.23 -2.86
C MET A 129 -11.49 -13.49 -1.80
N VAL A 130 -11.96 -12.43 -1.13
CA VAL A 130 -13.06 -12.47 -0.16
C VAL A 130 -14.40 -12.80 -0.84
N VAL A 131 -14.67 -12.25 -2.02
CA VAL A 131 -15.87 -12.57 -2.82
C VAL A 131 -15.81 -14.02 -3.30
N MET A 132 -14.68 -14.46 -3.86
CA MET A 132 -14.51 -15.87 -4.26
C MET A 132 -14.67 -16.81 -3.06
N ALA A 133 -14.09 -16.49 -1.91
CA ALA A 133 -14.25 -17.29 -0.69
C ALA A 133 -15.72 -17.45 -0.28
N GLN A 134 -16.53 -16.40 -0.43
CA GLN A 134 -17.96 -16.45 -0.15
C GLN A 134 -18.71 -17.41 -1.09
N GLU A 135 -18.37 -17.41 -2.38
CA GLU A 135 -18.98 -18.31 -3.37
C GLU A 135 -18.67 -19.79 -3.11
N TYR A 136 -17.50 -20.07 -2.53
CA TYR A 136 -17.06 -21.43 -2.19
C TYR A 136 -17.36 -21.83 -0.73
N GLY A 137 -18.21 -21.07 -0.01
CA GLY A 137 -18.64 -21.38 1.35
C GLY A 137 -17.53 -21.30 2.41
N ALA A 138 -16.42 -20.63 2.10
CA ALA A 138 -15.33 -20.42 3.04
C ALA A 138 -15.66 -19.32 4.06
N ASP A 139 -14.94 -19.31 5.18
CA ASP A 139 -15.08 -18.24 6.17
C ASP A 139 -14.46 -16.95 5.63
N VAL A 140 -15.33 -16.10 5.10
CA VAL A 140 -15.02 -14.79 4.50
C VAL A 140 -14.21 -13.91 5.46
N ARG A 141 -14.49 -13.97 6.76
CA ARG A 141 -13.78 -13.17 7.77
C ARG A 141 -12.36 -13.67 7.98
N LEU A 142 -12.18 -14.99 7.99
CA LEU A 142 -10.87 -15.60 8.16
C LEU A 142 -10.01 -15.36 6.90
N VAL A 143 -10.58 -15.52 5.69
CA VAL A 143 -9.88 -15.18 4.43
C VAL A 143 -9.45 -13.72 4.41
N ALA A 144 -10.36 -12.80 4.77
CA ALA A 144 -10.03 -11.38 4.90
C ALA A 144 -8.87 -11.16 5.88
N LEU A 145 -8.96 -11.71 7.09
CA LEU A 145 -7.91 -11.60 8.10
C LEU A 145 -6.55 -12.11 7.60
N MET A 146 -6.51 -13.25 6.91
CA MET A 146 -5.28 -13.81 6.34
C MET A 146 -4.68 -12.89 5.28
N GLN A 147 -5.51 -12.35 4.37
CA GLN A 147 -5.06 -11.45 3.32
C GLN A 147 -4.47 -10.14 3.90
N TYR A 148 -5.06 -9.62 4.98
CA TYR A 148 -4.56 -8.40 5.62
C TYR A 148 -3.34 -8.63 6.52
N LEU A 149 -3.31 -9.74 7.29
CA LEU A 149 -2.12 -10.15 8.03
C LEU A 149 -0.94 -10.39 7.09
N ARG A 150 -1.17 -10.97 5.90
CA ARG A 150 -0.14 -11.10 4.87
C ARG A 150 0.42 -9.73 4.48
N VAL A 151 -0.44 -8.76 4.16
CA VAL A 151 0.02 -7.42 3.79
C VAL A 151 0.81 -6.78 4.94
N LEU A 152 0.33 -6.89 6.18
CA LEU A 152 1.05 -6.41 7.37
C LEU A 152 2.45 -7.04 7.48
N PHE A 153 2.55 -8.36 7.39
CA PHE A 153 3.83 -9.06 7.50
C PHE A 153 4.77 -8.77 6.34
N VAL A 154 4.26 -8.71 5.10
CA VAL A 154 5.09 -8.40 3.93
C VAL A 154 5.63 -6.99 4.00
N VAL A 155 4.78 -6.00 4.29
CA VAL A 155 5.20 -4.60 4.42
C VAL A 155 6.13 -4.43 5.61
N GLY A 156 5.82 -5.05 6.75
CA GLY A 156 6.65 -4.99 7.95
C GLY A 156 8.01 -5.66 7.76
N ALA A 157 8.05 -6.84 7.12
CA ALA A 157 9.29 -7.53 6.81
C ALA A 157 10.12 -6.73 5.80
N ALA A 158 9.51 -6.17 4.75
CA ALA A 158 10.21 -5.31 3.80
C ALA A 158 10.83 -4.11 4.51
N ALA A 159 10.08 -3.43 5.40
CA ALA A 159 10.60 -2.32 6.21
C ALA A 159 11.79 -2.75 7.09
N LEU A 160 11.71 -3.91 7.72
CA LEU A 160 12.78 -4.45 8.56
C LEU A 160 14.01 -4.85 7.75
N VAL A 161 13.84 -5.50 6.60
CA VAL A 161 14.93 -5.88 5.70
C VAL A 161 15.64 -4.64 5.21
N VAL A 162 14.91 -3.61 4.77
CA VAL A 162 15.50 -2.33 4.33
C VAL A 162 16.29 -1.69 5.47
N ARG A 163 15.73 -1.62 6.68
CA ARG A 163 16.44 -1.08 7.85
C ARG A 163 17.71 -1.87 8.20
N TYR A 164 17.66 -3.21 8.14
CA TYR A 164 18.79 -4.05 8.49
C TYR A 164 19.88 -4.05 7.40
N ALA A 165 19.49 -4.03 6.12
CA ALA A 165 20.41 -4.04 4.98
C ALA A 165 21.10 -2.69 4.74
N LEU A 166 20.38 -1.57 4.92
CA LEU A 166 20.90 -0.22 4.69
C LEU A 166 21.44 0.46 5.96
N GLY A 167 21.20 -0.09 7.15
CA GLY A 167 21.73 0.42 8.41
C GLY A 167 21.44 1.92 8.62
N ASN A 168 22.49 2.73 8.74
CA ASN A 168 22.39 4.17 8.94
C ASN A 168 21.88 4.94 7.71
N GLU A 169 22.00 4.42 6.48
CA GLU A 169 21.47 5.09 5.27
C GLU A 169 19.94 5.10 5.27
N ALA A 170 19.29 4.06 5.81
CA ALA A 170 17.84 4.06 6.05
C ALA A 170 17.42 5.12 7.07
N GLN A 171 18.32 5.49 7.97
CA GLN A 171 18.09 6.53 8.98
C GLN A 171 18.14 7.93 8.36
N GLU A 172 19.06 8.19 7.42
CA GLU A 172 19.11 9.43 6.64
C GLU A 172 17.82 9.66 5.82
N MET A 173 17.28 8.61 5.20
CA MET A 173 15.99 8.68 4.49
C MET A 173 14.81 9.08 5.38
N THR A 174 14.92 8.94 6.71
CA THR A 174 13.85 9.24 7.68
C THR A 174 14.11 10.54 8.47
N GLN A 175 15.36 11.00 8.57
CA GLN A 175 15.72 12.17 9.37
C GLN A 175 15.50 13.52 8.65
N ASP A 176 15.52 13.55 7.31
CA ASP A 176 15.29 14.76 6.50
C ASP A 176 13.88 14.84 5.88
N ILE A 177 12.86 14.33 6.57
CA ILE A 177 11.46 14.51 6.11
C ILE A 177 11.07 15.98 6.28
N VAL A 178 11.25 16.76 5.22
CA VAL A 178 10.74 18.13 5.12
C VAL A 178 9.23 18.07 4.92
N TRP A 179 8.48 18.22 6.01
CA TRP A 179 7.02 18.14 6.01
C TRP A 179 6.35 19.20 5.13
N PHE A 180 6.93 20.40 5.03
CA PHE A 180 6.38 21.52 4.27
C PHE A 180 7.43 22.11 3.33
N PRO A 181 7.69 21.48 2.18
CA PRO A 181 8.60 22.02 1.18
C PRO A 181 7.94 23.21 0.44
N SER A 182 8.75 24.12 -0.08
CA SER A 182 8.27 25.18 -0.98
C SER A 182 7.73 24.57 -2.27
N LEU A 183 6.42 24.68 -2.49
CA LEU A 183 5.75 24.15 -3.66
C LEU A 183 6.00 25.04 -4.87
N THR A 184 6.39 24.46 -6.01
CA THR A 184 6.50 25.22 -7.26
C THR A 184 5.21 25.11 -8.08
N LEU A 185 5.18 25.76 -9.26
CA LEU A 185 4.08 25.62 -10.21
C LEU A 185 3.90 24.19 -10.72
N ASN A 186 4.87 23.28 -10.53
CA ASN A 186 4.75 21.89 -10.94
C ASN A 186 3.79 21.07 -10.05
N PHE A 187 3.56 21.49 -8.81
CA PHE A 187 2.66 20.80 -7.89
C PHE A 187 1.20 20.71 -8.39
N PRO A 188 0.52 21.81 -8.79
CA PRO A 188 -0.84 21.72 -9.33
C PRO A 188 -0.90 20.94 -10.65
N PHE A 189 0.13 21.02 -11.50
CA PHE A 189 0.19 20.19 -12.72
C PHE A 189 0.35 18.71 -12.39
N THR A 190 1.13 18.37 -11.36
CA THR A 190 1.26 17.00 -10.84
C THR A 190 -0.09 16.48 -10.38
N LEU A 191 -0.81 17.25 -9.54
CA LEU A 191 -2.15 16.87 -9.06
C LEU A 191 -3.14 16.71 -10.22
N LEU A 192 -3.11 17.60 -11.21
CA LEU A 192 -3.99 17.53 -12.38
C LEU A 192 -3.68 16.28 -13.22
N LEU A 193 -2.41 15.99 -13.48
CA LEU A 193 -1.98 14.77 -14.16
C LEU A 193 -2.46 13.53 -13.39
N THR A 194 -2.23 13.47 -12.07
CA THR A 194 -2.66 12.37 -11.22
C THR A 194 -4.18 12.17 -11.28
N ALA A 195 -4.96 13.26 -11.21
CA ALA A 195 -6.41 13.21 -11.26
C ALA A 195 -6.94 12.73 -12.62
N VAL A 196 -6.40 13.26 -13.72
CA VAL A 196 -6.76 12.86 -15.08
C VAL A 196 -6.39 11.39 -15.33
N ALA A 197 -5.19 10.97 -14.91
CA ALA A 197 -4.73 9.59 -15.05
C ALA A 197 -5.59 8.63 -14.22
N CYS A 198 -5.96 8.99 -12.99
CA CYS A 198 -6.86 8.21 -12.15
C CYS A 198 -8.24 8.09 -12.80
N TRP A 199 -8.81 9.20 -13.27
CA TRP A 199 -10.11 9.23 -13.93
C TRP A 199 -10.12 8.38 -15.20
N LEU A 200 -9.06 8.48 -16.02
CA LEU A 200 -8.90 7.68 -17.23
C LEU A 200 -8.75 6.19 -16.88
N GLY A 201 -8.01 5.86 -15.83
CA GLY A 201 -7.82 4.47 -15.38
C GLY A 201 -9.11 3.82 -14.91
N MET A 202 -9.96 4.60 -14.23
CA MET A 202 -11.31 4.16 -13.87
C MET A 202 -12.20 3.96 -15.11
N ARG A 203 -12.10 4.85 -16.10
CA ARG A 203 -12.91 4.80 -17.33
C ARG A 203 -12.54 3.62 -18.22
N LEU A 204 -11.26 3.27 -18.28
CA LEU A 204 -10.74 2.14 -19.06
C LEU A 204 -10.99 0.77 -18.43
N ARG A 205 -11.59 0.71 -17.22
CA ARG A 205 -11.91 -0.53 -16.49
C ARG A 205 -10.73 -1.48 -16.30
N ILE A 206 -9.51 -0.93 -16.27
CA ILE A 206 -8.30 -1.72 -16.02
C ILE A 206 -8.27 -2.12 -14.54
N PRO A 207 -8.03 -3.40 -14.19
CA PRO A 207 -7.82 -3.81 -12.81
C PRO A 207 -6.69 -2.98 -12.17
N SER A 208 -6.93 -2.36 -11.02
CA SER A 208 -5.99 -1.42 -10.37
C SER A 208 -5.58 -0.20 -11.22
N GLY A 209 -6.42 0.20 -12.18
CA GLY A 209 -6.16 1.34 -13.08
C GLY A 209 -5.93 2.68 -12.38
N ALA A 210 -6.48 2.88 -11.18
CA ALA A 210 -6.27 4.07 -10.37
C ALA A 210 -4.81 4.23 -9.87
N MET A 211 -4.02 3.17 -9.82
CA MET A 211 -2.59 3.23 -9.50
C MET A 211 -1.72 3.14 -10.76
N LEU A 212 -2.07 2.21 -11.66
CA LEU A 212 -1.25 1.90 -12.84
C LEU A 212 -1.18 3.05 -13.84
N LEU A 213 -2.30 3.75 -14.11
CA LEU A 213 -2.28 4.85 -15.08
C LEU A 213 -1.50 6.07 -14.58
N PRO A 214 -1.70 6.54 -13.33
CA PRO A 214 -0.88 7.62 -12.77
C PRO A 214 0.61 7.28 -12.75
N MET A 215 0.96 6.00 -12.51
CA MET A 215 2.33 5.53 -12.58
C MET A 215 2.91 5.62 -14.00
N LEU A 216 2.19 5.11 -15.01
CA LEU A 216 2.65 5.11 -16.40
C LEU A 216 2.72 6.53 -16.99
N LEU A 217 1.65 7.30 -16.86
CA LEU A 217 1.59 8.66 -17.39
C LEU A 217 2.55 9.59 -16.64
N GLY A 218 2.70 9.42 -15.32
CA GLY A 218 3.71 10.11 -14.54
C GLY A 218 5.13 9.78 -14.99
N ALA A 219 5.44 8.51 -15.20
CA ALA A 219 6.77 8.09 -15.62
C ALA A 219 7.10 8.59 -17.03
N LEU A 220 6.11 8.63 -17.93
CA LEU A 220 6.27 9.23 -19.26
C LEU A 220 6.49 10.75 -19.19
N ALA A 221 5.69 11.47 -18.39
CA ALA A 221 5.81 12.92 -18.23
C ALA A 221 7.17 13.31 -17.62
N GLN A 222 7.65 12.53 -16.65
CA GLN A 222 8.94 12.77 -16.00
C GLN A 222 10.11 12.31 -16.88
N GLY A 223 10.01 11.14 -17.53
CA GLY A 223 11.03 10.63 -18.46
C GLY A 223 11.19 11.49 -19.72
N GLY A 224 10.12 12.14 -20.17
CA GLY A 224 10.15 13.13 -21.26
C GLY A 224 10.64 14.51 -20.83
N GLY A 225 10.89 14.74 -19.54
CA GLY A 225 11.31 16.04 -19.00
C GLY A 225 10.22 17.12 -19.03
N TRP A 226 8.96 16.76 -19.29
CA TRP A 226 7.84 17.71 -19.42
C TRP A 226 7.35 18.21 -18.07
N LEU A 227 7.42 17.37 -17.04
CA LEU A 227 6.97 17.70 -15.69
C LEU A 227 7.83 16.99 -14.65
N MET A 228 8.39 17.76 -13.72
CA MET A 228 9.00 17.22 -12.50
C MET A 228 7.88 16.93 -11.50
N LEU A 229 7.63 15.65 -11.20
CA LEU A 229 6.57 15.27 -10.27
C LEU A 229 6.93 15.72 -8.85
N GLU A 230 6.17 16.69 -8.35
CA GLU A 230 6.29 17.19 -6.98
C GLU A 230 5.21 16.56 -6.11
N LEU A 231 5.63 15.67 -5.21
CA LEU A 231 4.78 15.03 -4.22
C LEU A 231 5.31 15.38 -2.83
N PRO A 232 4.65 16.30 -2.11
CA PRO A 232 5.09 16.66 -0.78
C PRO A 232 4.76 15.57 0.23
N GLU A 233 5.58 15.47 1.27
CA GLU A 233 5.52 14.36 2.25
C GLU A 233 4.19 14.30 3.02
N TRP A 234 3.57 15.45 3.30
CA TRP A 234 2.25 15.48 3.93
C TRP A 234 1.17 14.83 3.07
N LEU A 235 1.24 14.98 1.74
CA LEU A 235 0.30 14.37 0.80
C LEU A 235 0.51 12.85 0.73
N LEU A 236 1.76 12.40 0.72
CA LEU A 236 2.11 10.98 0.78
C LEU A 236 1.69 10.35 2.11
N ALA A 237 1.92 11.04 3.24
CA ALA A 237 1.50 10.59 4.56
C ALA A 237 -0.02 10.36 4.64
N MET A 238 -0.81 11.28 4.08
CA MET A 238 -2.27 11.11 4.01
C MET A 238 -2.67 9.94 3.11
N ALA A 239 -2.05 9.80 1.94
CA ALA A 239 -2.31 8.68 1.04
C ALA A 239 -1.96 7.32 1.71
N TYR A 240 -0.81 7.24 2.36
CA TYR A 240 -0.41 6.06 3.14
C TYR A 240 -1.33 5.77 4.32
N ALA A 241 -1.84 6.80 4.99
CA ALA A 241 -2.83 6.63 6.05
C ALA A 241 -4.14 6.04 5.53
N VAL A 242 -4.67 6.59 4.45
CA VAL A 242 -5.88 6.07 3.80
C VAL A 242 -5.69 4.63 3.34
N LEU A 243 -4.57 4.31 2.67
CA LEU A 243 -4.26 2.94 2.25
C LEU A 243 -4.11 2.00 3.45
N GLY A 244 -3.37 2.40 4.48
CA GLY A 244 -3.19 1.62 5.70
C GLY A 244 -4.52 1.34 6.39
N TRP A 245 -5.40 2.33 6.52
CA TRP A 245 -6.74 2.12 7.10
C TRP A 245 -7.61 1.19 6.25
N THR A 246 -7.57 1.29 4.90
CA THR A 246 -8.34 0.37 4.04
C THR A 246 -7.90 -1.08 4.17
N VAL A 247 -6.60 -1.31 4.38
CA VAL A 247 -6.03 -2.64 4.59
C VAL A 247 -6.27 -3.11 6.03
N GLY A 248 -6.16 -2.22 7.01
CA GLY A 248 -6.30 -2.56 8.43
C GLY A 248 -7.74 -2.78 8.86
N ALA A 249 -8.74 -2.12 8.25
CA ALA A 249 -10.14 -2.19 8.67
C ALA A 249 -11.02 -2.94 7.63
N PRO A 250 -11.04 -4.29 7.65
CA PRO A 250 -12.00 -5.08 6.88
C PRO A 250 -13.45 -4.65 7.14
N VAL A 251 -14.22 -4.59 6.06
CA VAL A 251 -15.68 -4.40 6.06
C VAL A 251 -16.39 -5.62 6.64
#